data_AF-A0A7K3WMB4-F1
#
_entry.id   AF-A0A7K3WMB4-F1
#
_cell.length_a   1.000
_cell.length_b   1.000
_cell.length_c   1.000
_cell.angle_alpha   90.00
_cell.angle_beta   90.00
_cell.angle_gamma   90.00
#
_symmetry.space_group_name_H-M   'P 1'
#
loop_
_entity.id
_entity.type
_entity.pdbx_description
1 polymer ?
#
loop_
_entity_poly.entity_id
_entity_poly.type
_entity_poly.pdbx_seq_one_letter_code
_entity_poly.pdbx_strand_id
1 'polypeptide(L)' 'MVLYIILAIILPPLAVGLLYGIGTEFLISLVLTLLFFLPGVIYALIMVLKKG' A
#
# COMPACT_ATOMS: atom_id res chain seq x y z
N MET A 1 -4.22 -11.58 -5.86
CA MET A 1 -3.09 -10.75 -6.36
C MET A 1 -3.57 -9.52 -7.12
N VAL A 2 -4.31 -9.67 -8.23
CA VAL A 2 -4.78 -8.53 -9.06
C VAL A 2 -5.61 -7.50 -8.28
N LEU A 3 -6.52 -7.94 -7.41
CA LEU A 3 -7.33 -7.04 -6.58
C LEU A 3 -6.49 -6.08 -5.72
N TYR A 4 -5.40 -6.57 -5.12
CA TYR A 4 -4.52 -5.75 -4.28
C TYR A 4 -3.70 -4.75 -5.08
N ILE A 5 -3.37 -5.06 -6.34
CA ILE A 5 -2.67 -4.13 -7.25
C ILE A 5 -3.60 -2.96 -7.61
N ILE A 6 -4.87 -3.26 -7.92
CA ILE A 6 -5.89 -2.23 -8.19
C ILE A 6 -6.09 -1.37 -6.94
N LEU A 7 -6.23 -1.99 -5.77
CA LEU A 7 -6.35 -1.29 -4.50
C LEU A 7 -5.10 -0.46 -4.19
N ALA A 8 -3.89 -0.92 -4.52
CA ALA A 8 -2.65 -0.20 -4.25
C ALA A 8 -2.53 1.11 -5.04
N ILE A 9 -3.19 1.18 -6.19
CA ILE A 9 -3.21 2.37 -7.05
C ILE A 9 -4.33 3.34 -6.62
N ILE A 10 -5.51 2.84 -6.23
CA ILE A 10 -6.65 3.70 -5.84
C ILE A 10 -6.52 4.16 -4.38
N LEU A 11 -6.19 3.23 -3.49
CA LEU A 11 -6.10 3.46 -2.06
C LEU A 11 -4.93 2.65 -1.47
N PRO A 12 -3.68 3.09 -1.71
CA PRO A 12 -2.45 2.42 -1.26
C PRO A 12 -2.47 1.89 0.18
N PRO A 13 -2.86 2.67 1.21
CA PRO A 13 -2.88 2.18 2.58
C PRO A 13 -3.90 1.05 2.79
N LEU A 14 -5.00 0.99 2.02
CA LEU A 14 -5.98 -0.08 2.14
C LEU A 14 -5.43 -1.41 1.59
N ALA A 15 -4.69 -1.36 0.47
CA ALA A 15 -4.03 -2.52 -0.09
C ALA A 15 -3.02 -3.13 0.90
N VAL A 16 -2.18 -2.28 1.48
CA VAL A 16 -1.15 -2.70 2.45
C VAL A 16 -1.78 -3.15 3.75
N GLY A 17 -2.81 -2.45 4.24
CA GLY A 17 -3.55 -2.82 5.44
C GLY A 17 -4.26 -4.18 5.33
N LEU A 18 -4.81 -4.53 4.15
CA LEU A 18 -5.42 -5.84 3.94
C LEU A 18 -4.39 -6.97 3.81
N LEU A 19 -3.20 -6.70 3.29
CA LEU A 19 -2.14 -7.70 3.13
C LEU A 19 -1.27 -7.90 4.38
N TYR A 20 -0.99 -6.83 5.11
CA TYR A 20 -0.06 -6.81 6.25
C TYR A 20 -0.76 -6.57 7.59
N GLY A 21 -2.05 -6.23 7.60
CA GLY A 21 -2.75 -5.79 8.80
C GLY A 21 -2.50 -4.31 9.11
N ILE A 22 -3.12 -3.83 10.18
CA ILE A 22 -2.87 -2.47 10.69
C ILE A 22 -1.61 -2.51 11.54
N GLY A 23 -0.49 -2.16 10.91
CA GLY A 23 0.84 -2.14 11.53
C GLY A 23 1.72 -1.03 10.97
N THR A 24 3.03 -1.21 11.08
CA THR A 24 4.02 -0.22 10.63
C THR A 24 3.94 0.03 9.13
N GLU A 25 3.68 -1.01 8.34
CA GLU A 25 3.58 -0.97 6.88
C GLU A 25 2.35 -0.16 6.42
N PHE A 26 1.24 -0.30 7.14
CA PHE A 26 0.04 0.52 6.93
C PHE A 26 0.32 1.99 7.23
N LEU A 27 0.97 2.28 8.36
CA LEU A 27 1.32 3.65 8.74
C LEU A 27 2.33 4.29 7.78
N ILE A 28 3.33 3.54 7.31
CA ILE A 28 4.29 4.02 6.31
C ILE A 28 3.57 4.34 5.00
N SER A 29 2.70 3.43 4.52
CA SER A 29 1.89 3.72 3.32
C SER A 29 1.03 4.95 3.51
N LEU A 30 0.36 5.07 4.65
CA LEU A 30 -0.54 6.18 4.97
C LEU A 30 0.22 7.52 4.99
N VAL A 31 1.37 7.57 5.66
CA VAL A 31 2.23 8.77 5.74
C VAL A 31 2.79 9.14 4.37
N LEU A 32 3.26 8.16 3.60
CA LEU A 32 3.74 8.39 2.24
C LEU A 32 2.61 8.93 1.37
N THR A 33 1.43 8.32 1.38
CA THR A 33 0.25 8.79 0.63
C THR A 33 -0.18 10.21 1.05
N LEU A 34 -0.07 10.55 2.34
CA LEU A 34 -0.40 11.89 2.85
C LEU A 34 0.61 12.97 2.42
N LEU A 35 1.91 12.63 2.39
CA LEU A 35 2.97 13.55 1.95
C LEU A 35 2.98 13.70 0.44
N PHE A 36 2.98 12.57 -0.28
CA PHE A 36 2.97 12.50 -1.73
C PHE A 36 2.31 11.18 -2.19
N PHE A 37 1.24 11.26 -2.97
CA PHE A 37 0.52 10.07 -3.44
C PHE A 37 1.42 9.07 -4.20
N LEU A 38 2.33 9.59 -5.04
CA LEU A 38 3.22 8.79 -5.89
C LEU A 38 4.10 7.79 -5.11
N PRO A 39 4.92 8.21 -4.12
CA PRO A 39 5.71 7.27 -3.32
C PRO A 39 4.85 6.33 -2.46
N GLY A 40 3.64 6.74 -2.07
CA GLY A 40 2.69 5.84 -1.40
C GLY A 40 2.23 4.68 -2.30
N VAL A 41 1.92 4.96 -3.57
CA VAL A 41 1.57 3.93 -4.56
C VAL A 41 2.75 3.00 -4.85
N ILE A 42 3.96 3.54 -5.02
CA ILE A 42 5.17 2.73 -5.25
C ILE A 42 5.41 1.78 -4.07
N TYR A 43 5.37 2.30 -2.84
CA TYR A 43 5.54 1.51 -1.63
C TYR A 43 4.47 0.41 -1.50
N ALA A 44 3.21 0.75 -1.75
CA ALA A 44 2.12 -0.22 -1.73
C ALA A 44 2.29 -1.33 -2.77
N LEU A 45 2.68 -0.98 -4.00
CA LEU A 45 2.96 -1.97 -5.06
C LEU A 45 4.12 -2.90 -4.70
N ILE A 46 5.22 -2.36 -4.15
CA ILE A 46 6.36 -3.17 -3.68
C ILE A 46 5.90 -4.15 -2.60
N MET A 47 5.12 -3.70 -1.63
CA MET A 47 4.60 -4.55 -0.56
C MET A 47 3.64 -5.63 -1.09
N VAL A 48 2.76 -5.28 -2.02
CA VAL A 48 1.84 -6.23 -2.67
C VAL A 48 2.61 -7.31 -3.44
N LEU A 49 3.63 -6.91 -4.21
CA LEU A 49 4.48 -7.83 -4.99
C LEU A 49 5.40 -8.68 -4.13
N LYS A 50 5.77 -8.21 -2.94
CA LYS A 50 6.69 -8.91 -2.01
C LYS A 50 5.98 -10.01 -1.20
N LYS A 51 4.66 -9.96 -1.06
CA LYS A 51 3.87 -10.89 -0.23
C LYS A 51 3.00 -11.86 -1.03
N GLY A 52 2.69 -11.54 -2.29
CA GLY A 52 2.03 -12.47 -3.22
C GLY A 52 3.05 -13.34 -3.94
#